data_AF-A0A970D4E2-F1
#
_entry.id   AF-A0A970D4E2-F1
#
_cell.length_a   1.000
_cell.length_b   1.000
_cell.length_c   1.000
_cell.angle_alpha   90.00
_cell.angle_beta   90.00
_cell.angle_gamma   90.00
#
_symmetry.space_group_name_H-M   'P 1'
#
loop_
_entity.id
_entity.type
_entity.pdbx_description
1 polymer ?
#
loop_
_entity_poly.entity_id
_entity_poly.type
_entity_poly.pdbx_seq_one_letter_code
_entity_poly.pdbx_strand_id
1 'polypeptide(L)'
;MGAILGYIRTYDTSQTFYIEHLFVLPDYRRQGIATKLYLKAIEELKAKGVKGSFFTTLRNSSAYNFYTKHGAIDLTNSSVMFHPF
;
A
#
# COMPACT_ATOMS: atom_id res chain seq x y z
N MET A 1 6.02 17.08 -2.96
CA MET A 1 6.44 15.79 -3.56
C MET A 1 6.02 14.63 -2.67
N GLY A 2 5.88 13.42 -3.22
CA GLY A 2 5.54 12.20 -2.48
C GLY A 2 5.94 10.96 -3.28
N ALA A 3 6.06 9.81 -2.63
CA ALA A 3 6.48 8.57 -3.27
C ALA A 3 5.86 7.34 -2.59
N ILE A 4 5.81 6.23 -3.34
CA ILE A 4 5.57 4.88 -2.85
C ILE A 4 6.76 3.99 -3.24
N LEU A 5 7.29 3.25 -2.28
CA LEU A 5 8.49 2.42 -2.42
C LEU A 5 8.23 1.06 -1.80
N GLY A 6 8.84 0.05 -2.41
CA GLY A 6 8.69 -1.34 -1.99
C GLY A 6 9.34 -2.29 -2.98
N TYR A 7 9.15 -3.58 -2.76
CA TYR A 7 9.70 -4.63 -3.62
C TYR A 7 8.68 -5.72 -3.90
N ILE A 8 8.82 -6.39 -5.05
CA ILE A 8 8.04 -7.59 -5.37
C ILE A 8 8.78 -8.79 -4.80
N ARG A 9 8.07 -9.62 -4.05
CA ARG A 9 8.54 -10.94 -3.62
C ARG A 9 7.79 -12.02 -4.40
N THR A 10 8.55 -12.92 -5.00
CA THR A 10 8.01 -14.07 -5.73
C THR A 10 8.04 -15.29 -4.82
N TYR A 11 6.92 -15.99 -4.74
CA TYR A 11 6.75 -17.26 -4.04
C TYR A 11 6.20 -18.27 -5.02
N ASP A 12 7.04 -19.22 -5.43
CA ASP A 12 6.72 -20.17 -6.50
C ASP A 12 6.25 -19.41 -7.76
N THR A 13 4.97 -19.51 -8.12
CA THR A 13 4.35 -18.84 -9.28
C THR A 13 3.61 -17.55 -8.92
N SER A 14 3.49 -17.21 -7.64
CA SER A 14 2.76 -16.03 -7.16
C SER A 14 3.69 -14.87 -6.82
N GLN A 15 3.23 -13.64 -7.08
CA GLN A 15 3.96 -12.42 -6.77
C GLN A 15 3.15 -11.51 -5.86
N THR A 16 3.82 -10.95 -4.84
CA THR A 16 3.22 -10.00 -3.89
C THR A 16 4.14 -8.80 -3.71
N PHE A 17 3.57 -7.61 -3.60
CA PHE A 17 4.33 -6.38 -3.33
C PHE A 17 4.43 -6.12 -1.82
N TYR A 18 5.60 -5.71 -1.35
CA TYR A 18 5.79 -5.26 0.03
C TYR A 18 5.99 -3.76 0.02
N ILE A 19 5.02 -3.01 0.54
CA ILE A 19 5.14 -1.55 0.64
C ILE A 19 6.01 -1.25 1.86
N GLU A 20 7.17 -0.62 1.64
CA GLU A 20 8.04 -0.15 2.71
C GLU A 20 7.69 1.29 3.10
N HIS A 21 7.42 2.14 2.10
CA HIS A 21 7.10 3.53 2.32
C HIS A 21 5.99 4.01 1.39
N LEU A 22 5.03 4.75 1.95
CA LEU A 22 4.14 5.65 1.21
C LEU A 22 4.13 6.97 1.98
N PHE A 23 4.62 8.04 1.36
CA PHE A 23 4.70 9.33 2.02
C PHE A 23 4.39 10.49 1.07
N VAL A 24 3.96 11.60 1.66
CA VAL A 24 3.79 12.90 1.01
C VAL A 24 4.39 13.94 1.93
N LEU A 25 5.26 14.80 1.39
CA LEU A 25 5.86 15.92 2.13
C LEU A 25 4.77 16.84 2.71
N PRO A 26 4.96 17.42 3.91
CA PRO A 26 3.94 18.20 4.61
C PRO A 26 3.18 19.21 3.74
N ASP A 27 3.91 20.02 2.97
CA ASP A 27 3.35 21.09 2.12
C ASP A 27 2.47 20.60 0.96
N TYR A 28 2.52 19.29 0.68
CA TYR A 28 1.81 18.65 -0.43
C TYR A 28 0.69 17.71 0.04
N ARG A 29 0.44 17.64 1.36
CA ARG A 29 -0.61 16.77 1.93
C ARG A 29 -2.00 17.36 1.67
N ARG A 30 -3.04 16.52 1.85
CA ARG A 30 -4.47 16.87 1.68
C ARG A 30 -4.88 17.28 0.26
N GLN A 31 -4.00 17.07 -0.73
CA GLN A 31 -4.26 17.31 -2.16
C GLN A 31 -4.56 16.02 -2.96
N GLY A 32 -4.85 14.91 -2.26
CA GLY A 32 -5.13 13.61 -2.90
C GLY A 32 -3.91 12.88 -3.47
N ILE A 33 -2.69 13.37 -3.25
CA ILE A 33 -1.45 12.80 -3.83
C ILE A 33 -1.22 11.35 -3.37
N ALA A 34 -1.40 11.05 -2.08
CA ALA A 34 -1.23 9.70 -1.56
C ALA A 34 -2.20 8.70 -2.23
N THR A 35 -3.45 9.10 -2.44
CA THR A 35 -4.44 8.28 -3.17
C THR A 35 -4.00 8.04 -4.61
N LYS A 36 -3.54 9.07 -5.32
CA LYS A 36 -3.05 8.93 -6.71
C LYS A 36 -1.85 7.97 -6.78
N LEU A 37 -0.86 8.14 -5.91
CA LEU A 37 0.31 7.25 -5.83
C LEU A 37 -0.08 5.80 -5.55
N TYR A 38 -0.95 5.59 -4.55
CA TYR A 38 -1.37 4.27 -4.11
C TYR A 38 -2.16 3.53 -5.21
N LEU A 39 -3.16 4.18 -5.80
CA LEU A 39 -3.98 3.58 -6.86
C LEU A 39 -3.17 3.34 -8.14
N LYS A 40 -2.26 4.25 -8.50
CA LYS A 40 -1.40 4.06 -9.67
C LYS A 40 -0.44 2.88 -9.49
N ALA A 41 0.17 2.75 -8.32
CA ALA A 41 1.02 1.61 -8.02
C ALA A 41 0.24 0.29 -8.08
N ILE A 42 -0.97 0.25 -7.52
CA ILE A 42 -1.86 -0.91 -7.60
C ILE A 42 -2.17 -1.28 -9.05
N GLU A 43 -2.53 -0.31 -9.88
CA GLU A 43 -2.79 -0.52 -11.31
C GLU A 43 -1.57 -1.12 -12.04
N GLU A 44 -0.39 -0.54 -11.83
CA GLU A 44 0.86 -1.01 -12.46
C GLU A 44 1.28 -2.41 -11.96
N LEU A 45 1.08 -2.70 -10.67
CA LEU A 45 1.39 -4.00 -10.09
C LEU A 45 0.41 -5.08 -10.58
N LYS A 46 -0.89 -4.75 -10.69
CA LYS A 46 -1.89 -5.62 -11.34
C LYS A 46 -1.49 -6.00 -12.75
N ALA A 47 -1.07 -5.01 -13.54
CA ALA A 47 -0.62 -5.24 -14.92
C ALA A 47 0.62 -6.16 -15.01
N LYS A 48 1.44 -6.21 -13.95
CA LYS A 48 2.59 -7.11 -13.81
C LYS A 48 2.23 -8.50 -13.26
N GLY A 49 0.96 -8.77 -12.97
CA GLY A 49 0.49 -10.05 -12.44
C GLY A 49 0.64 -10.22 -10.92
N VAL A 50 1.05 -9.17 -10.20
CA VAL A 50 1.13 -9.16 -8.74
C VAL A 50 -0.28 -9.29 -8.15
N LYS A 51 -0.44 -10.09 -7.10
CA LYS A 51 -1.75 -10.49 -6.55
C LYS A 51 -2.23 -9.65 -5.37
N GLY A 52 -1.35 -8.83 -4.80
CA GLY A 52 -1.68 -7.96 -3.69
C GLY A 52 -0.45 -7.31 -3.09
N SER A 53 -0.66 -6.63 -1.97
CA SER A 53 0.44 -6.06 -1.18
C SER A 53 0.32 -6.30 0.31
N PHE A 54 1.45 -6.51 0.97
CA PHE A 54 1.60 -6.52 2.42
C PHE A 54 2.37 -5.29 2.90
N PHE A 55 2.01 -4.78 4.08
CA PHE A 55 2.70 -3.68 4.76
C PHE A 55 2.28 -3.60 6.22
N THR A 56 2.96 -2.79 7.01
CA THR A 56 2.60 -2.53 8.42
C THR A 56 2.23 -1.06 8.60
N THR A 57 1.31 -0.79 9.52
CA THR A 57 0.94 0.58 9.92
C THR A 57 0.41 0.57 11.35
N LEU A 58 0.57 1.68 12.07
CA LEU A 58 -0.02 1.82 13.39
C LEU A 58 -1.54 1.99 13.27
N ARG A 59 -2.33 1.21 14.02
CA ARG A 59 -3.81 1.25 13.98
C ARG A 59 -4.40 2.59 14.41
N ASN A 60 -3.71 3.32 15.27
CA ASN A 60 -4.10 4.65 15.73
C ASN A 60 -3.58 5.80 14.83
N SER A 61 -3.19 5.51 13.59
CA SER A 61 -2.65 6.51 12.66
C SER A 61 -3.64 6.91 11.58
N SER A 62 -3.42 8.10 10.99
CA SER A 62 -4.15 8.51 9.78
C SER A 62 -3.88 7.59 8.57
N ALA A 63 -2.72 6.94 8.54
CA ALA A 63 -2.38 5.98 7.49
C ALA A 63 -3.26 4.72 7.55
N TYR A 64 -3.58 4.22 8.75
CA TYR A 64 -4.51 3.11 8.92
C TYR A 64 -5.86 3.39 8.26
N ASN A 65 -6.48 4.52 8.58
CA ASN A 65 -7.75 4.94 7.99
C ASN A 65 -7.65 5.17 6.47
N PHE A 66 -6.49 5.65 6.00
CA PHE A 66 -6.23 5.77 4.57
C PHE A 66 -6.25 4.38 3.91
N TYR A 67 -5.50 3.41 4.41
CA TYR A 67 -5.40 2.10 3.78
C TYR A 67 -6.72 1.33 3.81
N THR A 68 -7.43 1.32 4.94
CA THR A 68 -8.73 0.63 5.07
C THR A 68 -9.80 1.24 4.17
N LYS A 69 -9.84 2.58 4.06
CA LYS A 69 -10.73 3.28 3.11
C LYS A 69 -10.49 2.85 1.65
N HIS A 70 -9.25 2.51 1.30
CA HIS A 70 -8.90 2.07 -0.05
C HIS A 70 -8.96 0.54 -0.21
N GLY A 71 -9.51 -0.21 0.75
CA GLY A 71 -9.73 -1.66 0.62
C GLY A 71 -8.62 -2.55 1.16
N ALA A 72 -7.64 -2.01 1.88
CA ALA A 72 -6.73 -2.85 2.65
C ALA A 72 -7.46 -3.49 3.85
N ILE A 73 -7.16 -4.76 4.07
CA ILE A 73 -7.67 -5.61 5.13
C ILE A 73 -6.65 -5.61 6.27
N ASP A 74 -7.10 -5.33 7.48
CA ASP A 74 -6.31 -5.50 8.69
C ASP A 74 -6.30 -6.97 9.11
N LEU A 75 -5.12 -7.61 9.08
CA LEU A 75 -4.96 -8.97 9.59
C LEU A 75 -4.82 -8.89 11.11
N THR A 76 -5.96 -8.84 11.81
CA THR A 76 -6.10 -8.44 13.23
C THR A 76 -5.22 -9.21 14.22
N ASN A 77 -4.86 -10.44 13.90
CA ASN A 77 -3.94 -11.26 14.70
C ASN A 77 -2.45 -10.99 14.39
N SER A 78 -2.14 -9.90 13.70
CA SER A 78 -0.80 -9.48 13.32
C SER A 78 -0.67 -7.94 13.26
N SER A 79 0.54 -7.45 13.04
CA SER A 79 0.79 -6.03 12.76
C SER A 79 0.75 -5.70 11.24
N VAL A 80 0.22 -6.61 10.43
CA VAL A 80 0.26 -6.56 8.97
C VAL A 80 -1.11 -6.20 8.39
N MET A 81 -1.09 -5.34 7.39
CA MET A 81 -2.19 -5.07 6.49
C MET A 81 -1.98 -5.86 5.19
N PHE A 82 -3.06 -6.33 4.59
CA PHE A 82 -3.07 -6.94 3.27
C PHE A 82 -4.04 -6.20 2.35
N HIS A 83 -3.60 -5.77 1.18
CA HIS A 83 -4.49 -5.23 0.15
C HIS A 83 -4.51 -6.19 -1.05
N PRO A 84 -5.64 -6.87 -1.32
CA PRO A 84 -5.78 -7.70 -2.52
C PRO A 84 -5.89 -6.82 -3.77
N PHE A 85 -5.21 -7.23 -4.83
CA PHE A 85 -5.30 -6.58 -6.14
C PHE A 85 -6.40 -7.25 -6.98
#